data_AF-A0A6G1J4P5-F1
#
_entry.id   AF-A0A6G1J4P5-F1
#
_cell.length_a   1.000
_cell.length_b   1.000
_cell.length_c   1.000
_cell.angle_alpha   90.00
_cell.angle_beta   90.00
_cell.angle_gamma   90.00
#
_symmetry.space_group_name_H-M   'P 1'
#
loop_
_entity.id
_entity.type
_entity.pdbx_description
1 polymer ?
#
loop_
_entity_poly.entity_id
_entity_poly.type
_entity_poly.pdbx_seq_one_letter_code
_entity_poly.pdbx_strand_id
1 'polypeptide(L)'
;MLRIADFRQRVAYLRASVVLFGDCNAIEQDVRLSGLADEVWDMLDTVESDIGILIKQLEEDVEPTWGVAHRDFLYRVEQGKLVNDPLRGWIDMDHLRSIGACTRITDFSMPASHTDVEGKSYPICLETFTATHQAVRLSACSHVIDAVCLDTWVNSLAEQCNTCVLCRCELFTRRSHEPTGYLQWYLDLQHQYTELTNEIKGLRSDSRQLVEIMYEIRPSQVALSLGR
;
A
#
# COMPACT_ATOMS: atom_id res chain seq x y z
N MET A 1 -15.44 -23.12 -4.62
CA MET A 1 -16.59 -23.11 -5.55
C MET A 1 -17.00 -24.46 -6.18
N LEU A 2 -16.21 -25.12 -7.06
CA LEU A 2 -16.70 -26.33 -7.79
C LEU A 2 -17.16 -27.48 -6.87
N ARG A 3 -16.53 -27.65 -5.70
CA ARG A 3 -16.87 -28.73 -4.76
C ARG A 3 -18.17 -28.51 -3.98
N ILE A 4 -18.52 -27.26 -3.64
CA ILE A 4 -19.78 -26.97 -2.91
C ILE A 4 -21.01 -27.23 -3.80
N ALA A 5 -20.91 -26.88 -5.09
CA ALA A 5 -21.97 -27.17 -6.05
C ALA A 5 -22.20 -28.68 -6.20
N ASP A 6 -21.14 -29.48 -6.21
CA ASP A 6 -21.21 -30.94 -6.23
C ASP A 6 -21.92 -31.49 -4.97
N PHE A 7 -21.51 -31.04 -3.78
CA PHE A 7 -22.20 -31.43 -2.54
C PHE A 7 -23.69 -31.07 -2.57
N ARG A 8 -24.05 -29.85 -2.97
CA ARG A 8 -25.46 -29.45 -3.13
C ARG A 8 -26.22 -30.34 -4.11
N GLN A 9 -25.60 -30.74 -5.21
CA GLN A 9 -26.21 -31.61 -6.19
C GLN A 9 -26.45 -33.02 -5.63
N ARG A 10 -25.46 -33.59 -4.92
CA ARG A 10 -25.58 -34.90 -4.27
C ARG A 10 -26.69 -34.89 -3.22
N VAL A 11 -26.76 -33.82 -2.42
CA VAL A 11 -27.81 -33.60 -1.43
C VAL A 11 -29.19 -33.46 -2.07
N ALA A 12 -29.30 -32.72 -3.19
CA ALA A 12 -30.53 -32.61 -3.95
C ALA A 12 -31.00 -33.97 -4.52
N TYR A 13 -30.07 -34.82 -4.94
CA TYR A 13 -30.39 -36.18 -5.40
C TYR A 13 -30.96 -37.04 -4.27
N LEU A 14 -30.38 -36.95 -3.06
CA LEU A 14 -30.90 -37.64 -1.87
C LEU A 14 -32.34 -37.20 -1.55
N ARG A 15 -32.63 -35.90 -1.61
CA ARG A 15 -33.99 -35.35 -1.43
C ARG A 15 -35.00 -35.87 -2.47
N ALA A 16 -34.55 -36.02 -3.71
CA ALA A 16 -35.40 -36.46 -4.82
C ALA A 16 -35.60 -37.99 -4.85
N SER A 17 -34.87 -38.74 -4.02
CA SER A 17 -35.00 -40.20 -3.93
C SER A 17 -36.39 -40.58 -3.43
N VAL A 18 -37.14 -41.30 -4.27
CA VAL A 18 -38.50 -41.78 -3.96
C VAL A 18 -38.51 -42.68 -2.71
N VAL A 19 -37.39 -43.36 -2.43
CA VAL A 19 -37.25 -44.27 -1.29
C VAL A 19 -37.04 -43.51 0.03
N LEU A 20 -36.49 -42.30 -0.03
CA LEU A 20 -36.09 -41.50 1.14
C LEU A 20 -37.04 -40.31 1.40
N PHE A 21 -38.03 -40.10 0.53
CA PHE A 21 -38.85 -38.90 0.55
C PHE A 21 -39.63 -38.75 1.87
N GLY A 22 -39.30 -37.71 2.63
CA GLY A 22 -39.97 -37.37 3.89
C GLY A 22 -39.48 -38.15 5.12
N ASP A 23 -38.52 -39.07 4.98
CA ASP A 23 -37.93 -39.82 6.09
C ASP A 23 -36.51 -39.31 6.40
N CYS A 24 -36.41 -38.36 7.34
CA CYS A 24 -35.14 -37.77 7.74
C CYS A 24 -34.14 -38.80 8.29
N ASN A 25 -34.61 -39.88 8.95
CA ASN A 25 -33.72 -40.90 9.49
C ASN A 25 -33.13 -41.76 8.37
N ALA A 26 -33.93 -42.07 7.35
CA ALA A 26 -33.46 -42.80 6.18
C ALA A 26 -32.43 -41.97 5.40
N ILE A 27 -32.64 -40.66 5.25
CA ILE A 27 -31.66 -39.74 4.64
C ILE A 27 -30.37 -39.72 5.46
N GLU A 28 -30.43 -39.54 6.77
CA GLU A 28 -29.23 -39.50 7.63
C GLU A 28 -28.45 -40.83 7.57
N GLN A 29 -29.15 -41.96 7.53
CA GLN A 29 -28.51 -43.27 7.38
C GLN A 29 -27.87 -43.47 6.01
N ASP A 30 -28.51 -43.04 4.92
CA ASP A 30 -27.96 -43.15 3.57
C ASP A 30 -26.74 -42.23 3.39
N VAL A 31 -26.81 -40.99 3.88
CA VAL A 31 -25.69 -40.05 3.93
C VAL A 31 -24.51 -40.68 4.66
N ARG A 32 -24.76 -41.30 5.82
CA ARG A 32 -23.70 -41.97 6.62
C ARG A 32 -23.06 -43.13 5.86
N LEU A 33 -23.84 -43.92 5.14
CA LEU A 33 -23.32 -45.05 4.35
C LEU A 33 -22.55 -44.58 3.11
N SER A 34 -22.96 -43.45 2.51
CA SER A 34 -22.30 -42.88 1.33
C SER A 34 -20.97 -42.19 1.64
N GLY A 35 -20.68 -41.87 2.91
CA GLY A 35 -19.51 -41.09 3.31
C GLY A 35 -19.65 -39.58 3.05
N LEU A 36 -20.76 -39.12 2.48
CA LEU A 36 -20.96 -37.71 2.11
C LEU A 36 -20.82 -36.76 3.32
N ALA A 37 -21.31 -37.13 4.49
CA ALA A 37 -21.15 -36.29 5.68
C ALA A 37 -19.68 -36.12 6.09
N ASP A 38 -18.88 -37.19 6.01
CA ASP A 38 -17.47 -37.13 6.36
C ASP A 38 -16.70 -36.30 5.33
N GLU A 39 -17.02 -36.43 4.04
CA GLU A 39 -16.43 -35.59 2.98
C GLU A 39 -16.74 -34.09 3.15
N VAL A 40 -17.96 -33.74 3.57
CA VAL A 40 -18.35 -32.34 3.81
C VAL A 40 -17.65 -31.80 5.07
N TRP A 41 -17.51 -32.62 6.13
CA TRP A 41 -16.75 -32.27 7.33
C TRP A 41 -15.26 -32.04 7.02
N ASP A 42 -14.62 -32.96 6.31
CA ASP A 42 -13.21 -32.82 5.91
C ASP A 42 -12.97 -31.54 5.09
N MET A 43 -13.93 -31.19 4.22
CA MET A 43 -13.90 -29.93 3.48
C MET A 43 -14.00 -28.72 4.41
N LEU A 44 -14.92 -28.76 5.37
CA LEU A 44 -15.13 -27.67 6.32
C LEU A 44 -13.88 -27.45 7.17
N ASP A 45 -13.27 -28.52 7.69
CA ASP A 45 -12.02 -28.45 8.45
C ASP A 45 -10.88 -27.87 7.61
N THR A 46 -10.79 -28.25 6.33
CA THR A 46 -9.82 -27.68 5.39
C THR A 46 -10.04 -26.17 5.21
N VAL A 47 -11.29 -25.75 4.95
CA VAL A 47 -11.64 -24.33 4.75
C VAL A 47 -11.36 -23.51 6.00
N GLU A 48 -11.70 -24.01 7.19
CA GLU A 48 -11.43 -23.32 8.46
C GLU A 48 -9.92 -23.23 8.76
N SER A 49 -9.16 -24.28 8.45
CA SER A 49 -7.70 -24.25 8.52
C SER A 49 -7.11 -23.17 7.60
N ASP A 50 -7.57 -23.10 6.34
CA ASP A 50 -7.11 -22.11 5.36
C ASP A 50 -7.46 -20.68 5.80
N ILE A 51 -8.67 -20.46 6.34
CA ILE A 51 -9.06 -19.18 6.95
C ILE A 51 -8.08 -18.79 8.06
N GLY A 52 -7.73 -19.72 8.95
CA GLY A 52 -6.78 -19.48 10.03
C GLY A 52 -5.39 -19.07 9.54
N ILE A 53 -4.90 -19.74 8.48
CA ILE A 53 -3.61 -19.42 7.85
C ILE A 53 -3.63 -18.01 7.25
N LEU A 54 -4.66 -17.67 6.48
CA LEU A 54 -4.77 -16.37 5.82
C LEU A 54 -4.97 -15.22 6.81
N ILE A 55 -5.74 -15.42 7.88
CA ILE A 55 -5.89 -14.43 8.95
C ILE A 55 -4.52 -14.16 9.59
N LYS A 56 -3.77 -15.21 9.93
CA LYS A 56 -2.44 -15.07 10.50
C LYS A 56 -1.50 -14.30 9.57
N GLN A 57 -1.51 -14.64 8.28
CA GLN A 57 -0.72 -13.92 7.27
C GLN A 57 -1.12 -12.44 7.17
N LEU A 58 -2.42 -12.14 7.18
CA LEU A 58 -2.92 -10.77 7.14
C LEU A 58 -2.45 -9.97 8.36
N GLU A 59 -2.58 -10.53 9.57
CA GLU A 59 -2.24 -9.89 10.84
C GLU A 59 -0.72 -9.72 11.04
N GLU A 60 0.08 -10.71 10.64
CA GLU A 60 1.53 -10.69 10.86
C GLU A 60 2.29 -9.91 9.78
N ASP A 61 1.92 -10.07 8.50
CA ASP A 61 2.73 -9.55 7.39
C ASP A 61 2.21 -8.21 6.84
N VAL A 62 0.89 -8.03 6.79
CA VAL A 62 0.27 -6.95 6.00
C VAL A 62 -0.29 -5.84 6.89
N GLU A 63 -1.09 -6.17 7.90
CA GLU A 63 -1.81 -5.21 8.75
C GLU A 63 -0.90 -4.18 9.45
N PRO A 64 0.27 -4.54 10.02
CA PRO A 64 1.15 -3.59 10.70
C PRO A 64 1.65 -2.49 9.74
N THR A 65 1.91 -2.87 8.49
CA THR A 65 2.40 -1.97 7.45
C THR A 65 1.25 -1.18 6.84
N TRP A 66 0.12 -1.84 6.57
CA TRP A 66 -1.05 -1.26 5.93
C TRP A 66 -1.61 -0.06 6.69
N GLY A 67 -1.80 -0.19 8.01
CA GLY A 67 -2.38 0.90 8.80
C GLY A 67 -1.53 2.18 8.77
N VAL A 68 -0.21 2.04 8.82
CA VAL A 68 0.73 3.18 8.72
C VAL A 68 0.75 3.75 7.31
N ALA A 69 0.88 2.88 6.30
CA ALA A 69 0.92 3.27 4.89
C ALA A 69 -0.35 3.99 4.45
N HIS A 70 -1.52 3.52 4.86
CA HIS A 70 -2.80 4.11 4.51
C HIS A 70 -2.98 5.52 5.11
N ARG A 71 -2.56 5.72 6.37
CA ARG A 71 -2.57 7.06 6.98
C ARG A 71 -1.62 8.02 6.27
N ASP A 72 -0.42 7.56 5.95
CA ASP A 72 0.57 8.37 5.21
C ASP A 72 0.07 8.73 3.80
N PHE A 73 -0.57 7.77 3.10
CA PHE A 73 -1.18 8.00 1.81
C PHE A 73 -2.25 9.10 1.88
N LEU A 74 -3.19 8.99 2.83
CA LEU A 74 -4.25 10.00 3.02
C LEU A 74 -3.66 11.38 3.35
N TYR A 75 -2.66 11.43 4.22
CA TYR A 75 -1.96 12.67 4.53
C TYR A 75 -1.34 13.31 3.28
N ARG A 76 -0.69 12.52 2.41
CA ARG A 76 -0.13 13.01 1.15
C ARG A 76 -1.20 13.51 0.18
N VAL A 77 -2.34 12.84 0.10
CA VAL A 77 -3.49 13.30 -0.69
C VAL A 77 -3.98 14.67 -0.18
N GLU A 78 -4.14 14.83 1.15
CA GLU A 78 -4.55 16.09 1.77
C GLU A 78 -3.56 17.23 1.51
N GLN A 79 -2.26 16.92 1.45
CA GLN A 79 -1.21 17.89 1.12
C GLN A 79 -1.10 18.19 -0.39
N GLY A 80 -1.94 17.59 -1.25
CA GLY A 80 -1.87 17.73 -2.70
C GLY A 80 -0.66 17.05 -3.35
N LYS A 81 0.04 16.21 -2.58
CA LYS A 81 1.22 15.46 -3.01
C LYS A 81 0.86 14.26 -3.86
N LEU A 82 -0.34 13.71 -3.63
CA LEU A 82 -0.94 12.67 -4.44
C LEU A 82 -2.25 13.20 -5.01
N VAL A 83 -2.42 13.09 -6.32
CA VAL A 83 -3.63 13.55 -7.01
C VAL A 83 -4.24 12.39 -7.78
N ASN A 84 -5.55 12.19 -7.64
CA ASN A 84 -6.28 11.22 -8.44
C ASN A 84 -6.73 11.88 -9.75
N ASP A 85 -6.11 11.47 -10.85
CA ASP A 85 -6.52 11.84 -12.21
C ASP A 85 -7.52 10.81 -12.76
N PRO A 86 -8.71 11.22 -13.23
CA PRO A 86 -9.72 10.28 -13.72
C PRO A 86 -9.29 9.38 -14.89
N LEU A 87 -8.30 9.80 -15.67
CA LEU A 87 -7.81 9.06 -16.83
C LEU A 87 -6.56 8.24 -16.52
N ARG A 88 -5.74 8.71 -15.58
CA ARG A 88 -4.42 8.13 -15.27
C ARG A 88 -4.34 7.45 -13.90
N GLY A 89 -5.38 7.56 -13.08
CA GLY A 89 -5.39 7.10 -11.71
C GLY A 89 -4.59 8.01 -10.79
N TRP A 90 -4.05 7.45 -9.71
CA TRP A 90 -3.23 8.20 -8.77
C TRP A 90 -1.90 8.63 -9.41
N ILE A 91 -1.54 9.89 -9.18
CA ILE A 91 -0.30 10.52 -9.65
C ILE A 91 0.41 11.11 -8.44
N ASP A 92 1.71 10.83 -8.35
CA ASP A 92 2.61 11.42 -7.37
C ASP A 92 3.13 12.77 -7.85
N MET A 93 2.67 13.83 -7.22
CA MET A 93 2.98 15.24 -7.53
C MET A 93 4.23 15.70 -6.79
N ASP A 94 4.37 15.32 -5.53
CA ASP A 94 5.66 15.31 -4.87
C ASP A 94 6.25 13.95 -5.21
N HIS A 95 7.22 13.79 -6.10
CA HIS A 95 8.32 12.83 -5.86
C HIS A 95 9.29 12.81 -7.02
N LEU A 96 10.25 13.66 -6.78
CA LEU A 96 11.38 13.89 -7.59
C LEU A 96 12.58 13.75 -6.64
N ARG A 97 13.11 12.54 -6.47
CA ARG A 97 14.39 12.37 -5.76
C ARG A 97 15.51 12.76 -6.73
N SER A 98 16.41 13.67 -6.33
CA SER A 98 17.60 13.95 -7.14
C SER A 98 18.38 12.65 -7.36
N ILE A 99 18.46 12.20 -8.61
CA ILE A 99 19.29 11.06 -9.01
C ILE A 99 20.72 11.57 -9.15
N GLY A 100 21.68 10.93 -8.49
CA GLY A 100 23.12 11.26 -8.57
C GLY A 100 23.66 12.11 -7.40
N ALA A 101 24.99 12.23 -7.33
CA ALA A 101 25.68 12.99 -6.27
C ALA A 101 25.12 14.42 -6.15
N CYS A 102 24.95 14.95 -4.93
CA CYS A 102 24.41 16.31 -4.68
C CYS A 102 24.98 17.32 -5.66
N THR A 103 24.13 18.22 -6.19
CA THR A 103 24.60 19.32 -7.04
C THR A 103 25.59 20.13 -6.23
N ARG A 104 26.87 20.07 -6.61
CA ARG A 104 27.91 20.74 -5.84
C ARG A 104 27.87 22.19 -6.24
N ILE A 105 27.82 23.09 -5.26
CA ILE A 105 27.90 24.52 -5.51
C ILE A 105 29.12 24.89 -6.36
N THR A 106 30.22 24.12 -6.26
CA THR A 106 31.45 24.30 -7.04
C THR A 106 31.28 24.06 -8.55
N ASP A 107 30.20 23.40 -8.98
CA ASP A 107 29.96 23.10 -10.40
C ASP A 107 29.51 24.34 -11.18
N PHE A 108 28.97 25.37 -10.49
CA PHE A 108 28.42 26.58 -11.11
C PHE A 108 28.75 27.88 -10.34
N SER A 109 29.64 27.82 -9.34
CA SER A 109 30.09 28.99 -8.57
C SER A 109 31.59 28.98 -8.30
N MET A 110 32.13 30.14 -7.93
CA MET A 110 33.52 30.34 -7.52
C MET A 110 33.57 30.99 -6.13
N PRO A 111 34.59 30.73 -5.29
CA PRO A 111 34.74 31.43 -4.01
C PRO A 111 34.75 32.95 -4.20
N ALA A 112 34.03 33.68 -3.36
CA ALA A 112 34.00 35.14 -3.36
C ALA A 112 34.88 35.70 -2.23
N SER A 113 35.44 36.90 -2.43
CA SER A 113 36.23 37.59 -1.42
C SER A 113 35.32 38.11 -0.31
N HIS A 114 35.78 38.09 0.94
CA HIS A 114 35.05 38.68 2.09
C HIS A 114 34.77 40.18 1.90
N THR A 115 35.62 40.90 1.15
CA THR A 115 35.41 42.32 0.81
C THR A 115 34.18 42.57 -0.05
N ASP A 116 33.69 41.56 -0.77
CA ASP A 116 32.55 41.71 -1.70
C ASP A 116 31.19 41.69 -0.98
N VAL A 117 31.19 41.27 0.28
CA VAL A 117 30.00 40.81 1.01
C VAL A 117 29.86 41.38 2.42
N GLU A 118 30.89 42.05 2.92
CA GLU A 118 30.89 42.69 4.23
C GLU A 118 29.69 43.64 4.39
N GLY A 119 28.91 43.44 5.46
CA GLY A 119 27.74 44.27 5.80
C GLY A 119 26.46 44.00 4.99
N LYS A 120 26.41 42.98 4.13
CA LYS A 120 25.19 42.58 3.41
C LYS A 120 24.42 41.49 4.17
N SER A 121 23.10 41.43 3.94
CA SER A 121 22.22 40.35 4.42
C SER A 121 21.97 39.33 3.31
N TYR A 122 21.90 38.06 3.68
CA TYR A 122 21.63 36.96 2.74
C TYR A 122 20.16 36.84 2.36
N PRO A 123 19.82 36.62 1.09
CA PRO A 123 18.42 36.45 0.67
C PRO A 123 17.77 35.14 1.17
N ILE A 124 18.55 34.15 1.63
CA ILE A 124 18.04 32.82 2.03
C ILE A 124 17.87 32.74 3.55
N CYS A 125 18.95 32.89 4.33
CA CYS A 125 18.89 32.83 5.79
C CYS A 125 18.59 34.17 6.46
N LEU A 126 18.62 35.28 5.72
CA LEU A 126 18.48 36.66 6.22
C LEU A 126 19.55 37.10 7.24
N GLU A 127 20.53 36.25 7.53
CA GLU A 127 21.65 36.58 8.41
C GLU A 127 22.63 37.55 7.74
N THR A 128 23.41 38.25 8.56
CA THR A 128 24.45 39.17 8.09
C THR A 128 25.74 38.39 7.86
N PHE A 129 26.49 38.71 6.81
CA PHE A 129 27.82 38.14 6.59
C PHE A 129 28.73 38.35 7.81
N THR A 130 29.28 37.26 8.34
CA THR A 130 30.37 37.27 9.33
C THR A 130 31.62 36.63 8.73
N ALA A 131 32.77 36.81 9.37
CA ALA A 131 34.05 36.23 8.93
C ALA A 131 34.06 34.69 8.87
N THR A 132 33.08 34.01 9.47
CA THR A 132 32.97 32.54 9.46
C THR A 132 32.18 31.99 8.27
N HIS A 133 31.46 32.84 7.53
CA HIS A 133 30.66 32.41 6.39
C HIS A 133 31.51 32.29 5.13
N GLN A 134 31.24 31.26 4.33
CA GLN A 134 31.89 31.06 3.04
C GLN A 134 31.02 31.63 1.94
N ALA A 135 31.48 32.69 1.29
CA ALA A 135 30.76 33.32 0.19
C ALA A 135 31.13 32.67 -1.15
N VAL A 136 30.13 32.44 -2.02
CA VAL A 136 30.35 32.01 -3.40
C VAL A 136 29.67 32.93 -4.39
N ARG A 137 30.32 33.16 -5.53
CA ARG A 137 29.86 33.95 -6.65
C ARG A 137 29.35 33.03 -7.75
N LEU A 138 28.10 33.21 -8.14
CA LEU A 138 27.45 32.43 -9.19
C LEU A 138 28.01 32.79 -10.58
N SER A 139 28.41 31.79 -11.36
CA SER A 139 29.03 32.00 -12.67
C SER A 139 28.06 32.59 -13.71
N ALA A 140 26.78 32.24 -13.62
CA ALA A 140 25.76 32.65 -14.60
C ALA A 140 25.31 34.12 -14.44
N CYS A 141 25.31 34.67 -13.23
CA CYS A 141 24.75 35.99 -12.94
C CYS A 141 25.58 36.88 -12.00
N SER A 142 26.77 36.43 -11.57
CA SER A 142 27.70 37.15 -10.69
C SER A 142 27.19 37.54 -9.30
N HIS A 143 25.98 37.12 -8.93
CA HIS A 143 25.45 37.30 -7.58
C HIS A 143 26.23 36.49 -6.56
N VAL A 144 26.38 37.06 -5.35
CA VAL A 144 27.11 36.44 -4.25
C VAL A 144 26.14 35.95 -3.18
N ILE A 145 26.30 34.70 -2.77
CA ILE A 145 25.41 33.99 -1.83
C ILE A 145 26.27 33.19 -0.86
N ASP A 146 25.76 32.91 0.34
CA ASP A 146 26.39 31.99 1.28
C ASP A 146 26.45 30.59 0.67
N ALA A 147 27.60 29.93 0.81
CA ALA A 147 27.82 28.58 0.31
C ALA A 147 26.86 27.57 0.93
N VAL A 148 26.63 27.63 2.24
CA VAL A 148 25.78 26.66 2.97
C VAL A 148 24.32 26.87 2.62
N CYS A 149 23.87 28.12 2.57
CA CYS A 149 22.50 28.44 2.18
C CYS A 149 22.23 28.11 0.71
N LEU A 150 23.19 28.38 -0.17
CA LEU A 150 23.07 28.02 -1.58
C LEU A 150 23.05 26.51 -1.76
N ASP A 151 23.91 25.76 -1.06
CA ASP A 151 23.91 24.29 -1.10
C ASP A 151 22.56 23.72 -0.67
N THR A 152 21.99 24.27 0.40
CA THR A 152 20.63 23.92 0.87
C THR A 152 19.58 24.25 -0.19
N TRP A 153 19.65 25.43 -0.81
CA TRP A 153 18.69 25.85 -1.84
C TRP A 153 18.72 24.95 -3.07
N VAL A 154 19.90 24.72 -3.66
CA VAL A 154 20.04 23.99 -4.92
C VAL A 154 19.78 22.49 -4.79
N ASN A 155 19.90 21.96 -3.57
CA ASN A 155 19.54 20.58 -3.24
C ASN A 155 18.15 20.46 -2.57
N SER A 156 17.38 21.55 -2.51
CA SER A 156 16.00 21.52 -2.03
C SER A 156 15.03 20.97 -3.08
N LEU A 157 13.80 20.67 -2.65
CA LEU A 157 12.70 20.25 -3.51
C LEU A 157 11.96 21.43 -4.17
N ALA A 158 12.40 22.67 -3.96
CA ALA A 158 11.75 23.83 -4.54
C ALA A 158 11.73 23.74 -6.07
N GLU A 159 10.61 24.12 -6.70
CA GLU A 159 10.44 24.06 -8.16
C GLU A 159 11.54 24.83 -8.91
N GLN A 160 11.99 25.94 -8.32
CA GLN A 160 12.97 26.86 -8.88
C GLN A 160 14.35 26.73 -8.21
N CYS A 161 14.66 25.60 -7.57
CA CYS A 161 15.94 25.35 -6.91
C CYS A 161 17.15 25.45 -7.85
N ASN A 162 16.93 25.35 -9.17
CA ASN A 162 17.95 25.50 -10.20
C ASN A 162 18.14 26.95 -10.68
N THR A 163 17.51 27.93 -10.02
CA THR A 163 17.62 29.35 -10.37
C THR A 163 18.22 30.18 -9.25
N CYS A 164 18.83 31.31 -9.62
CA CYS A 164 19.32 32.29 -8.68
C CYS A 164 18.17 32.90 -7.86
N VAL A 165 18.27 32.86 -6.53
CA VAL A 165 17.26 33.48 -5.64
C VAL A 165 17.12 34.99 -5.79
N LEU A 166 18.13 35.68 -6.35
CA LEU A 166 18.11 37.13 -6.54
C LEU A 166 17.54 37.56 -7.89
N CYS A 167 17.92 36.89 -8.98
CA CYS A 167 17.53 37.31 -10.34
C CYS A 167 16.82 36.24 -11.17
N ARG A 168 16.60 35.04 -10.62
CA ARG A 168 15.98 33.88 -11.28
C ARG A 168 16.70 33.37 -12.53
N CYS A 169 17.95 33.81 -12.76
CA CYS A 169 18.80 33.24 -13.79
C CYS A 169 19.04 31.75 -13.52
N GLU A 170 18.85 30.90 -14.52
CA GLU A 170 19.09 29.46 -14.42
C GLU A 170 20.58 29.18 -14.17
N LEU A 171 20.87 28.42 -13.13
CA LEU A 171 22.23 28.10 -12.67
C LEU A 171 22.73 26.77 -13.26
N PHE A 172 21.82 25.83 -13.44
CA PHE A 172 22.06 24.50 -14.00
C PHE A 172 20.75 23.94 -14.54
N THR A 173 20.86 23.02 -15.51
CA THR A 173 19.69 22.27 -15.98
C THR A 173 19.21 21.37 -14.86
N ARG A 174 17.93 21.51 -14.49
CA ARG A 174 17.31 20.68 -13.45
C ARG A 174 17.42 19.21 -13.86
N ARG A 175 17.91 18.37 -12.94
CA ARG A 175 18.00 16.94 -13.19
C ARG A 175 16.59 16.37 -13.29
N SER A 176 16.38 15.45 -14.23
CA SER A 176 15.19 14.60 -14.22
C SER A 176 15.21 13.83 -12.91
N HIS A 177 14.13 13.88 -12.16
CA HIS A 177 14.09 13.20 -10.89
C HIS A 177 13.26 11.91 -11.00
N GLU A 178 13.61 10.90 -10.20
CA GLU A 178 12.95 9.58 -10.26
C GLU A 178 11.69 9.56 -9.39
N PRO A 179 10.62 8.88 -9.84
CA PRO A 179 9.56 8.45 -8.94
C PRO A 179 10.19 7.70 -7.78
N THR A 180 9.83 8.03 -6.54
CA THR A 180 10.39 7.37 -5.33
C THR A 180 9.96 5.92 -5.21
N GLY A 181 9.08 5.43 -6.09
CA GLY A 181 8.45 4.11 -6.00
C GLY A 181 7.39 4.02 -4.90
N TYR A 182 7.16 5.10 -4.13
CA TYR A 182 6.21 5.12 -3.02
C TYR A 182 4.79 4.76 -3.47
N LEU A 183 4.26 5.46 -4.48
CA LEU A 183 2.90 5.21 -4.94
C LEU A 183 2.74 3.77 -5.45
N GLN A 184 3.72 3.26 -6.20
CA GLN A 184 3.68 1.87 -6.67
C GLN A 184 3.67 0.89 -5.50
N TRP A 185 4.58 1.07 -4.53
CA TRP A 185 4.62 0.26 -3.31
C TRP A 185 3.29 0.29 -2.53
N TYR A 186 2.68 1.46 -2.39
CA TYR A 186 1.39 1.60 -1.72
C TYR A 186 0.28 0.85 -2.47
N LEU A 187 0.22 0.98 -3.80
CA LEU A 187 -0.77 0.29 -4.62
C LEU A 187 -0.60 -1.23 -4.55
N ASP A 188 0.64 -1.71 -4.56
CA ASP A 188 0.95 -3.14 -4.40
C ASP A 188 0.49 -3.65 -3.02
N LEU A 189 0.77 -2.89 -1.96
CA LEU A 189 0.32 -3.21 -0.60
C LEU A 189 -1.21 -3.19 -0.47
N GLN A 190 -1.88 -2.21 -1.09
CA GLN A 190 -3.34 -2.13 -1.13
C GLN A 190 -3.95 -3.34 -1.85
N HIS A 191 -3.34 -3.75 -2.96
CA HIS A 191 -3.75 -4.92 -3.71
C HIS A 191 -3.64 -6.18 -2.85
N GLN A 192 -2.48 -6.40 -2.23
CA GLN A 192 -2.25 -7.55 -1.34
C GLN A 192 -3.24 -7.61 -0.18
N TYR A 193 -3.50 -6.49 0.50
CA TYR A 193 -4.48 -6.42 1.59
C TYR A 193 -5.90 -6.77 1.09
N THR A 194 -6.27 -6.24 -0.07
CA THR A 194 -7.59 -6.46 -0.67
C THR A 194 -7.79 -7.90 -1.11
N GLU A 195 -6.77 -8.53 -1.71
CA GLU A 195 -6.80 -9.92 -2.12
C GLU A 195 -7.00 -10.86 -0.92
N LEU A 196 -6.17 -10.74 0.12
CA LEU A 196 -6.29 -11.56 1.33
C LEU A 196 -7.66 -11.38 2.00
N THR A 197 -8.13 -10.14 2.14
CA THR A 197 -9.44 -9.86 2.75
C THR A 197 -10.59 -10.48 1.94
N ASN A 198 -10.52 -10.40 0.61
CA ASN A 198 -11.53 -10.99 -0.28
C ASN A 198 -11.49 -12.51 -0.24
N GLU A 199 -10.31 -13.11 -0.17
CA GLU A 199 -10.13 -14.56 -0.08
C GLU A 199 -10.70 -15.11 1.24
N ILE A 200 -10.34 -14.49 2.37
CA ILE A 200 -10.91 -14.82 3.69
C ILE A 200 -12.44 -14.71 3.67
N LYS A 201 -12.97 -13.65 3.07
CA LYS A 201 -14.43 -13.46 2.93
C LYS A 201 -15.08 -14.54 2.06
N GLY A 202 -14.42 -14.94 0.98
CA GLY A 202 -14.84 -16.04 0.11
C GLY A 202 -14.89 -17.36 0.87
N LEU A 203 -13.82 -17.72 1.57
CA LEU A 203 -13.74 -18.94 2.37
C LEU A 203 -14.76 -18.96 3.51
N ARG A 204 -15.00 -17.85 4.20
CA ARG A 204 -16.06 -17.74 5.22
C ARG A 204 -17.46 -17.96 4.63
N SER A 205 -17.69 -17.52 3.40
CA SER A 205 -18.93 -17.79 2.67
C SER A 205 -19.05 -19.28 2.29
N ASP A 206 -17.95 -19.90 1.90
CA ASP A 206 -17.89 -21.33 1.58
C ASP A 206 -18.11 -22.19 2.83
N SER A 207 -17.46 -21.88 3.96
CA SER A 207 -17.69 -22.50 5.28
C SER A 207 -19.17 -22.45 5.69
N ARG A 208 -19.81 -21.28 5.60
CA ARG A 208 -21.24 -21.15 5.92
C ARG A 208 -22.13 -22.07 5.07
N GLN A 209 -21.85 -22.18 3.77
CA GLN A 209 -22.60 -23.05 2.88
C GLN A 209 -22.38 -24.54 3.20
N LEU A 210 -21.17 -24.92 3.60
CA LEU A 210 -20.88 -26.29 4.06
C LEU A 210 -21.63 -26.59 5.37
N VAL A 211 -21.69 -25.65 6.31
CA VAL A 211 -22.49 -25.78 7.54
C VAL A 211 -23.99 -25.93 7.23
N GLU A 212 -24.53 -25.15 6.28
CA GLU A 212 -25.92 -25.31 5.82
C GLU A 212 -26.18 -26.71 5.24
N ILE A 213 -25.27 -27.21 4.41
CA ILE A 213 -25.34 -28.58 3.87
C ILE A 213 -25.30 -29.62 5.00
N MET A 214 -24.39 -29.44 5.97
CA MET A 214 -24.27 -30.33 7.13
C MET A 214 -25.55 -30.35 7.97
N TYR A 215 -26.16 -29.20 8.21
CA TYR A 215 -27.44 -29.10 8.91
C TYR A 215 -28.54 -29.86 8.22
N GLU A 216 -28.51 -29.90 6.90
CA GLU A 216 -29.51 -30.57 6.10
C GLU A 216 -29.37 -32.10 6.14
N ILE A 217 -28.15 -32.60 5.99
CA ILE A 217 -27.89 -34.04 5.92
C ILE A 217 -27.76 -34.71 7.29
N ARG A 218 -27.38 -33.95 8.33
CA ARG A 218 -27.10 -34.48 9.67
C ARG A 218 -27.33 -33.44 10.78
N PRO A 219 -28.58 -32.97 10.98
CA PRO A 219 -28.90 -31.89 11.93
C PRO A 219 -28.52 -32.23 13.38
N SER A 220 -28.61 -33.52 13.75
CA SER A 220 -28.29 -34.05 15.08
C SER A 220 -26.83 -33.75 15.50
N GLN A 221 -25.89 -33.83 14.56
CA GLN A 221 -24.47 -33.66 14.81
C GLN A 221 -24.06 -32.19 14.86
N VAL A 222 -24.65 -31.33 14.02
CA VAL A 222 -24.34 -29.90 14.01
C VAL A 222 -24.83 -29.22 15.29
N ALA A 223 -25.99 -29.61 15.82
CA ALA A 223 -26.50 -29.10 17.10
C ALA A 223 -25.55 -29.40 18.29
N LEU A 224 -24.85 -30.54 18.26
CA LEU A 224 -23.86 -30.89 19.28
C LEU A 224 -22.56 -30.10 19.15
N SER A 225 -22.26 -29.61 17.94
CA SER A 225 -21.02 -28.91 17.60
C SER A 225 -21.08 -27.42 17.96
N LEU A 226 -22.27 -26.82 17.88
CA LEU A 226 -22.52 -25.40 18.19
C LEU A 226 -22.98 -25.15 19.63
N GLY A 227 -23.26 -26.21 20.39
CA GLY A 227 -23.70 -26.14 21.80
C GLY A 227 -22.57 -26.21 22.83
N ARG A 228 -21.31 -26.00 22.43
CA ARG A 228 -20.14 -25.93 23.32
C ARG A 228 -19.38 -24.63 23.15
#